data_AF-A0A8D8CE42-F1
#
_entry.id   AF-A0A8D8CE42-F1
#
_cell.length_a   1.000
_cell.length_b   1.000
_cell.length_c   1.000
_cell.angle_alpha   90.00
_cell.angle_beta   90.00
_cell.angle_gamma   90.00
#
_symmetry.space_group_name_H-M   'P 1'
#
loop_
_entity.id
_entity.type
_entity.pdbx_description
1 polymer ?
#
loop_
_entity_poly.entity_id
_entity_poly.type
_entity_poly.pdbx_seq_one_letter_code
_entity_poly.pdbx_strand_id
1 'polypeptide(L)'
;ETAAKATIVWDNAFADPSRIPFEISERMGWNVLAEMLNRKFRSMLLDRPLSAENLHFLGVKATRRNLPFPVPDAELVTRAQFCRDLIPARPFTFWEWFYAAIKVTRDSLKDIWNDGHMVGFVDKARAEQDLRQHPPGTFLLRFSDSQQGGITIAYVTNEPSRRIQHINP
;
A
#
# COMPACT_ATOMS: atom_id res chain seq x y z
N GLU A 1 -1.87 -4.80 -19.60
CA GLU A 1 -2.93 -5.40 -18.75
C GLU A 1 -3.21 -4.59 -17.47
N THR A 2 -2.17 -4.10 -16.76
CA THR A 2 -2.28 -3.32 -15.51
C THR A 2 -3.03 -1.99 -15.65
N ALA A 3 -2.76 -1.20 -16.71
CA ALA A 3 -3.42 0.09 -16.94
C ALA A 3 -4.94 -0.03 -17.21
N ALA A 4 -5.36 -1.09 -17.91
CA ALA A 4 -6.78 -1.39 -18.13
C ALA A 4 -7.48 -1.75 -16.80
N LYS A 5 -6.85 -2.58 -15.97
CA LYS A 5 -7.34 -2.89 -14.62
C LYS A 5 -7.41 -1.64 -13.73
N ALA A 6 -6.47 -0.71 -13.87
CA ALA A 6 -6.48 0.54 -13.13
C ALA A 6 -7.71 1.39 -13.45
N THR A 7 -8.01 1.54 -14.75
CA THR A 7 -9.18 2.31 -15.20
C THR A 7 -10.49 1.67 -14.75
N ILE A 8 -10.60 0.34 -14.86
CA ILE A 8 -11.79 -0.40 -14.37
C ILE A 8 -11.95 -0.23 -12.85
N VAL A 9 -10.86 -0.33 -12.10
CA VAL A 9 -10.89 -0.20 -10.63
C VAL A 9 -11.26 1.22 -10.22
N TRP A 10 -10.70 2.23 -10.88
CA TRP A 10 -11.05 3.63 -10.67
C TRP A 10 -12.50 3.94 -11.01
N ASP A 11 -13.01 3.41 -12.13
CA ASP A 11 -14.41 3.59 -12.56
C ASP A 11 -15.39 2.90 -11.61
N ASN A 12 -15.09 1.66 -11.19
CA ASN A 12 -15.92 0.88 -10.27
C ASN A 12 -16.03 1.48 -8.88
N ALA A 13 -15.07 2.30 -8.45
CA ALA A 13 -15.14 3.01 -7.18
C ALA A 13 -16.27 4.05 -7.15
N PHE A 14 -16.75 4.49 -8.32
CA PHE A 14 -17.89 5.38 -8.52
C PHE A 14 -19.11 4.64 -9.09
N ALA A 15 -19.44 3.46 -8.57
CA ALA A 15 -20.72 2.80 -8.88
C ALA A 15 -21.93 3.53 -8.24
N ASP A 16 -22.01 4.85 -8.46
CA ASP A 16 -23.16 5.68 -8.12
C ASP A 16 -24.30 5.39 -9.12
N PRO A 17 -25.50 5.00 -8.66
CA PRO A 17 -26.65 4.75 -9.54
C PRO A 17 -27.08 5.95 -10.40
N SER A 18 -26.68 7.16 -10.02
CA SER A 18 -27.03 8.43 -10.69
C SER A 18 -25.98 8.93 -11.69
N ARG A 19 -24.86 8.20 -11.88
CA ARG A 19 -23.79 8.62 -12.77
C ARG A 19 -24.22 8.61 -14.24
N ILE A 20 -23.72 9.58 -15.01
CA ILE A 20 -23.76 9.51 -16.47
C ILE A 20 -22.82 8.36 -16.90
N PRO A 21 -23.27 7.39 -17.70
CA PRO A 21 -22.41 6.31 -18.16
C PRO A 21 -21.12 6.85 -18.80
N PHE A 22 -19.98 6.29 -18.41
CA PHE A 22 -18.63 6.62 -18.92
C PHE A 22 -18.06 7.99 -18.55
N GLU A 23 -18.73 8.75 -17.66
CA GLU A 23 -18.12 9.95 -17.06
C GLU A 23 -17.16 9.56 -15.93
N ILE A 24 -15.86 9.71 -16.18
CA ILE A 24 -14.81 9.33 -15.23
C ILE A 24 -14.40 10.57 -14.45
N SER A 25 -14.64 10.58 -13.13
CA SER A 25 -14.13 11.65 -12.28
C SER A 25 -12.60 11.67 -12.28
N GLU A 26 -11.99 12.84 -12.52
CA GLU A 26 -10.53 13.01 -12.48
C GLU A 26 -9.97 13.02 -11.04
N ARG A 27 -10.83 13.14 -10.01
CA ARG A 27 -10.44 13.16 -8.59
C ARG A 27 -11.42 12.38 -7.72
N MET A 28 -10.94 11.80 -6.63
CA MET A 28 -11.74 11.01 -5.70
C MET A 28 -11.33 11.29 -4.26
N GLY A 29 -12.30 11.31 -3.36
CA GLY A 29 -12.04 11.35 -1.91
C GLY A 29 -11.26 10.12 -1.46
N TRP A 30 -10.28 10.33 -0.58
CA TRP A 30 -9.44 9.25 -0.06
C TRP A 30 -10.28 8.17 0.63
N ASN A 31 -11.34 8.54 1.35
CA ASN A 31 -12.27 7.60 1.99
C ASN A 31 -12.86 6.58 1.00
N VAL A 32 -13.30 7.04 -0.18
CA VAL A 32 -13.85 6.18 -1.23
C VAL A 32 -12.75 5.30 -1.83
N LEU A 33 -11.57 5.89 -2.09
CA LEU A 33 -10.45 5.16 -2.68
C LEU A 33 -9.89 4.10 -1.72
N ALA A 34 -9.77 4.42 -0.44
CA ALA A 34 -9.31 3.52 0.62
C ALA A 34 -10.22 2.30 0.75
N GLU A 35 -11.53 2.53 0.75
CA GLU A 35 -12.52 1.46 0.80
C GLU A 35 -12.44 0.58 -0.46
N MET A 36 -12.28 1.19 -1.64
CA MET A 36 -12.08 0.46 -2.89
C MET A 36 -10.79 -0.39 -2.86
N LEU A 37 -9.67 0.17 -2.37
CA LEU A 37 -8.40 -0.55 -2.23
C LEU A 37 -8.55 -1.73 -1.27
N ASN A 38 -9.18 -1.51 -0.12
CA ASN A 38 -9.43 -2.54 0.88
C ASN A 38 -10.33 -3.67 0.34
N ARG A 39 -11.44 -3.32 -0.34
CA ARG A 39 -12.31 -4.30 -1.02
C ARG A 39 -11.54 -5.11 -2.06
N LYS A 40 -10.73 -4.44 -2.90
CA LYS A 40 -9.93 -5.09 -3.92
C LYS A 40 -8.92 -6.06 -3.31
N PHE A 41 -8.25 -5.62 -2.25
CA PHE A 41 -7.27 -6.39 -1.52
C PHE A 41 -7.90 -7.64 -0.90
N ARG A 42 -8.99 -7.48 -0.13
CA ARG A 42 -9.77 -8.60 0.44
C ARG A 42 -10.28 -9.56 -0.62
N SER A 43 -10.84 -9.04 -1.72
CA SER A 43 -11.37 -9.87 -2.82
C SER A 43 -10.30 -10.73 -3.50
N MET A 44 -9.05 -10.28 -3.53
CA MET A 44 -7.96 -11.00 -4.18
C MET A 44 -7.18 -11.93 -3.24
N LEU A 45 -7.25 -11.72 -1.92
CA LEU A 45 -6.37 -12.36 -0.92
C LEU A 45 -7.11 -13.18 0.16
N LEU A 46 -8.40 -12.90 0.40
CA LEU A 46 -9.28 -13.36 1.51
C LEU A 46 -9.16 -12.56 2.83
N ASP A 47 -10.02 -12.89 3.82
CA ASP A 47 -10.75 -12.00 4.76
C ASP A 47 -10.01 -10.86 5.48
N ARG A 48 -8.69 -10.93 5.69
CA ARG A 48 -7.98 -9.94 6.50
C ARG A 48 -7.93 -8.57 5.78
N PRO A 49 -8.55 -7.51 6.35
CA PRO A 49 -8.44 -6.16 5.80
C PRO A 49 -7.02 -5.59 5.82
N LEU A 50 -6.84 -4.54 5.02
CA LEU A 50 -5.79 -3.55 5.27
C LEU A 50 -6.06 -2.85 6.61
N SER A 51 -5.04 -2.75 7.47
CA SER A 51 -5.17 -2.02 8.74
C SER A 51 -5.28 -0.50 8.50
N ALA A 52 -5.64 0.25 9.54
CA ALA A 52 -5.68 1.71 9.48
C ALA A 52 -4.29 2.30 9.12
N GLU A 53 -3.22 1.71 9.64
CA GLU A 53 -1.84 2.06 9.35
C GLU A 53 -1.47 1.76 7.90
N ASN A 54 -1.92 0.62 7.36
CA ASN A 54 -1.72 0.30 5.96
C ASN A 54 -2.43 1.30 5.04
N LEU A 55 -3.67 1.65 5.36
CA LEU A 55 -4.44 2.64 4.60
C LEU A 55 -3.78 4.02 4.70
N HIS A 56 -3.31 4.44 5.88
CA HIS A 56 -2.59 5.70 6.02
C HIS A 56 -1.34 5.77 5.16
N PHE A 57 -0.50 4.72 5.21
CA PHE A 57 0.67 4.61 4.35
C PHE A 57 0.30 4.72 2.86
N LEU A 58 -0.75 4.02 2.43
CA LEU A 58 -1.23 4.06 1.05
C LEU A 58 -1.71 5.46 0.66
N GLY A 59 -2.38 6.19 1.56
CA GLY A 59 -2.84 7.55 1.33
C GLY A 59 -1.68 8.54 1.17
N VAL A 60 -0.68 8.47 2.05
CA VAL A 60 0.57 9.24 1.95
C VAL A 60 1.26 8.96 0.62
N LYS A 61 1.36 7.68 0.23
CA LYS A 61 2.01 7.26 -1.02
C LYS A 61 1.26 7.69 -2.27
N ALA A 62 -0.07 7.56 -2.28
CA ALA A 62 -0.92 7.91 -3.42
C ALA A 62 -0.97 9.43 -3.64
N THR A 63 -1.14 10.21 -2.56
CA THR A 63 -1.19 11.68 -2.64
C THR A 63 0.19 12.30 -2.85
N ARG A 64 1.26 11.58 -2.50
CA ARG A 64 2.66 12.09 -2.44
C ARG A 64 2.81 13.22 -1.42
N ARG A 65 1.98 13.22 -0.38
CA ARG A 65 1.95 14.26 0.65
C ARG A 65 2.17 13.62 2.01
N ASN A 66 2.79 14.37 2.91
CA ASN A 66 2.80 14.00 4.32
C ASN A 66 1.43 14.32 4.93
N LEU A 67 0.72 13.30 5.39
CA LEU A 67 -0.67 13.41 5.87
C LEU A 67 -0.75 13.02 7.34
N PRO A 68 -1.65 13.63 8.13
CA PRO A 68 -1.90 13.19 9.49
C PRO A 68 -2.49 11.77 9.52
N PHE A 69 -2.41 11.12 10.68
CA PHE A 69 -3.05 9.83 10.93
C PHE A 69 -4.31 10.04 11.80
N PRO A 70 -5.52 9.61 11.35
CA PRO A 70 -5.82 9.03 10.04
C PRO A 70 -5.83 10.10 8.92
N VAL A 71 -5.82 9.64 7.66
CA VAL A 71 -5.91 10.53 6.50
C VAL A 71 -7.28 11.23 6.50
N PRO A 72 -7.35 12.57 6.32
CA PRO A 72 -8.62 13.28 6.30
C PRO A 72 -9.53 12.86 5.14
N ASP A 73 -10.84 12.74 5.37
CA ASP A 73 -11.82 12.35 4.34
C ASP A 73 -11.88 13.34 3.16
N ALA A 74 -11.57 14.61 3.42
CA ALA A 74 -11.52 15.66 2.40
C ALA A 74 -10.28 15.57 1.49
N GLU A 75 -9.31 14.71 1.81
CA GLU A 75 -8.11 14.53 0.97
C GLU A 75 -8.52 13.92 -0.37
N LEU A 76 -8.07 14.55 -1.46
CA LEU A 76 -8.38 14.13 -2.82
C LEU A 76 -7.18 13.45 -3.46
N VAL A 77 -7.42 12.33 -4.11
CA VAL A 77 -6.45 11.68 -5.00
C VAL A 77 -6.90 11.89 -6.43
N THR A 78 -5.99 12.30 -7.31
CA THR A 78 -6.27 12.41 -8.74
C THR A 78 -6.08 11.07 -9.45
N ARG A 79 -6.81 10.84 -10.54
CA ARG A 79 -6.59 9.68 -11.42
C ARG A 79 -5.15 9.63 -11.93
N ALA A 80 -4.57 10.81 -12.17
CA ALA A 80 -3.17 10.96 -12.56
C ALA A 80 -2.24 10.29 -11.55
N GLN A 81 -2.32 10.73 -10.29
CA GLN A 81 -1.52 10.20 -9.18
C GLN A 81 -1.73 8.70 -8.97
N PHE A 82 -2.95 8.21 -9.18
CA PHE A 82 -3.29 6.82 -8.97
C PHE A 82 -2.67 5.87 -10.00
N CYS A 83 -2.81 6.15 -11.31
CA CYS A 83 -2.47 5.16 -12.35
C CYS A 83 -1.73 5.70 -13.58
N ARG A 84 -1.35 6.97 -13.62
CA ARG A 84 -0.69 7.58 -14.79
C ARG A 84 0.69 8.15 -14.46
N ASP A 85 0.76 8.93 -13.40
CA ASP A 85 1.96 9.57 -12.95
C ASP A 85 2.85 8.58 -12.18
N LEU A 86 4.14 8.61 -12.46
CA LEU A 86 5.13 7.80 -11.74
C LEU A 86 5.28 8.28 -10.30
N ILE A 87 5.55 7.34 -9.38
CA ILE A 87 5.97 7.68 -8.02
C ILE A 87 7.34 8.39 -8.11
N PRO A 88 7.59 9.46 -7.32
CA PRO A 88 8.88 10.13 -7.29
C PRO A 88 10.04 9.15 -7.13
N ALA A 89 11.06 9.29 -7.98
CA ALA A 89 12.25 8.42 -8.02
C ALA A 89 11.97 6.92 -8.26
N ARG A 90 10.83 6.58 -8.89
CA ARG A 90 10.46 5.20 -9.25
C ARG A 90 9.97 5.12 -10.70
N PRO A 91 10.22 4.00 -11.40
CA PRO A 91 9.81 3.83 -12.80
C PRO A 91 8.38 3.29 -12.95
N PHE A 92 7.53 3.41 -11.92
CA PHE A 92 6.19 2.84 -11.89
C PHE A 92 5.19 3.75 -11.19
N THR A 93 3.91 3.56 -11.52
CA THR A 93 2.77 4.27 -10.90
C THR A 93 2.39 3.67 -9.54
N PHE A 94 1.56 4.38 -8.78
CA PHE A 94 1.01 3.86 -7.52
C PHE A 94 0.23 2.56 -7.72
N TRP A 95 -0.67 2.52 -8.71
CA TRP A 95 -1.47 1.34 -8.98
C TRP A 95 -0.63 0.12 -9.35
N GLU A 96 0.37 0.26 -10.21
CA GLU A 96 1.19 -0.87 -10.61
C GLU A 96 1.98 -1.44 -9.43
N TRP A 97 2.50 -0.55 -8.56
CA TRP A 97 3.16 -0.96 -7.32
C TRP A 97 2.20 -1.69 -6.37
N PHE A 98 1.01 -1.13 -6.12
CA PHE A 98 0.00 -1.73 -5.24
C PHE A 98 -0.50 -3.08 -5.78
N TYR A 99 -0.76 -3.16 -7.08
CA TYR A 99 -1.19 -4.38 -7.73
C TYR A 99 -0.12 -5.48 -7.68
N ALA A 100 1.16 -5.12 -7.84
CA ALA A 100 2.26 -6.07 -7.68
C ALA A 100 2.37 -6.58 -6.23
N ALA A 101 2.12 -5.73 -5.24
CA ALA A 101 2.04 -6.14 -3.83
C ALA A 101 0.89 -7.15 -3.62
N ILE A 102 -0.31 -6.88 -4.15
CA ILE A 102 -1.42 -7.84 -4.09
C ILE A 102 -1.03 -9.17 -4.76
N LYS A 103 -0.41 -9.11 -5.94
CA LYS A 103 -0.04 -10.31 -6.70
C LYS A 103 0.94 -11.18 -5.91
N VAL A 104 2.02 -10.60 -5.35
CA VAL A 104 3.00 -11.39 -4.58
C VAL A 104 2.38 -11.94 -3.29
N THR A 105 1.50 -11.19 -2.63
CA THR A 105 0.80 -11.70 -1.45
C THR A 105 -0.07 -12.89 -1.82
N ARG A 106 -0.80 -12.81 -2.93
CA ARG A 106 -1.70 -13.87 -3.38
C ARG A 106 -0.92 -15.12 -3.77
N ASP A 107 0.14 -14.94 -4.53
CA ASP A 107 0.87 -16.03 -5.17
C ASP A 107 1.86 -16.70 -4.21
N SER A 108 2.32 -16.01 -3.16
CA SER A 108 3.44 -16.51 -2.33
C SER A 108 3.35 -16.23 -0.83
N LEU A 109 2.54 -15.29 -0.35
CA LEU A 109 2.49 -14.90 1.07
C LEU A 109 1.09 -14.95 1.68
N LYS A 110 0.18 -15.72 1.08
CA LYS A 110 -1.24 -15.70 1.45
C LYS A 110 -1.43 -16.06 2.94
N ASP A 111 -0.81 -17.15 3.37
CA ASP A 111 -0.94 -17.64 4.75
C ASP A 111 -0.25 -16.69 5.73
N ILE A 112 0.95 -16.20 5.40
CA ILE A 112 1.69 -15.21 6.20
C ILE A 112 0.86 -13.93 6.40
N TRP A 113 0.15 -13.47 5.37
CA TRP A 113 -0.72 -12.31 5.48
C TRP A 113 -1.93 -12.58 6.37
N ASN A 114 -2.64 -13.69 6.13
CA ASN A 114 -3.88 -14.04 6.83
C ASN A 114 -3.64 -14.33 8.32
N ASP A 115 -2.51 -14.94 8.65
CA ASP A 115 -2.09 -15.19 10.03
C ASP A 115 -1.60 -13.93 10.76
N GLY A 116 -1.48 -12.79 10.06
CA GLY A 116 -1.03 -11.54 10.64
C GLY A 116 0.48 -11.44 10.86
N HIS A 117 1.27 -12.37 10.29
CA HIS A 117 2.74 -12.38 10.40
C HIS A 117 3.44 -11.35 9.51
N MET A 118 2.69 -10.59 8.70
CA MET A 118 3.21 -9.52 7.85
C MET A 118 2.53 -8.18 8.14
N VAL A 119 3.36 -7.15 8.33
CA VAL A 119 2.93 -5.74 8.43
C VAL A 119 2.56 -5.19 7.06
N GLY A 120 3.40 -5.48 6.05
CA GLY A 120 3.13 -5.19 4.64
C GLY A 120 3.31 -3.73 4.26
N PHE A 121 2.25 -2.93 4.37
CA PHE A 121 2.25 -1.53 3.95
C PHE A 121 2.75 -0.63 5.08
N VAL A 122 4.06 -0.38 5.11
CA VAL A 122 4.74 0.50 6.07
C VAL A 122 6.03 1.06 5.45
N ASP A 123 6.33 2.35 5.71
CA ASP A 123 7.55 2.97 5.22
C ASP A 123 8.78 2.55 6.05
N LYS A 124 9.97 2.81 5.48
CA LYS A 124 11.24 2.48 6.12
C LYS A 124 11.41 3.13 7.49
N ALA A 125 11.04 4.39 7.65
CA ALA A 125 11.27 5.15 8.88
C ALA A 125 10.36 4.65 10.01
N ARG A 126 9.10 4.34 9.70
CA ARG A 126 8.15 3.76 10.65
C ARG A 126 8.54 2.36 11.06
N ALA A 127 8.94 1.51 10.11
CA ALA A 127 9.46 0.17 10.41
C ALA A 127 10.67 0.22 11.36
N GLU A 128 11.59 1.16 11.14
CA GLU A 128 12.72 1.37 12.04
C GLU A 128 12.29 1.85 13.43
N GLN A 129 11.35 2.78 13.49
CA GLN A 129 10.81 3.28 14.76
C GLN A 129 10.15 2.14 15.57
N ASP A 130 9.34 1.32 14.92
CA ASP A 130 8.63 0.21 15.57
C ASP A 130 9.64 -0.83 16.09
N LEU A 131 10.68 -1.16 15.32
CA LEU A 131 11.69 -2.14 15.71
C LEU A 131 12.67 -1.64 16.78
N ARG A 132 12.95 -0.33 16.89
CA ARG A 132 13.92 0.23 17.85
C ARG A 132 13.64 -0.16 19.31
N GLN A 133 12.38 -0.37 19.66
CA GLN A 133 11.97 -0.71 21.03
C GLN A 133 11.96 -2.23 21.30
N HIS A 134 12.25 -3.05 20.30
CA HIS A 134 12.18 -4.49 20.38
C HIS A 134 13.56 -5.15 20.61
N PRO A 135 13.61 -6.37 21.17
CA PRO A 135 14.86 -7.06 21.40
C PRO A 135 15.57 -7.44 20.08
N PRO A 136 16.91 -7.60 20.10
CA PRO A 136 17.66 -8.12 18.97
C PRO A 136 17.10 -9.43 18.41
N GLY A 137 17.11 -9.58 17.09
CA GLY A 137 16.49 -10.70 16.39
C GLY A 137 15.01 -10.51 16.06
N THR A 138 14.35 -9.48 16.59
CA THR A 138 12.99 -9.11 16.15
C THR A 138 13.03 -8.58 14.73
N PHE A 139 12.09 -9.02 13.89
CA PHE A 139 11.98 -8.60 12.50
C PHE A 139 10.53 -8.38 12.09
N LEU A 140 10.34 -7.66 10.98
CA LEU A 140 9.05 -7.51 10.31
C LEU A 140 9.21 -7.61 8.80
N LEU A 141 8.15 -8.06 8.13
CA LEU A 141 8.04 -8.08 6.68
C LEU A 141 7.25 -6.87 6.19
N ARG A 142 7.78 -6.18 5.18
CA ARG A 142 7.11 -5.07 4.50
C ARG A 142 7.33 -5.11 2.99
N PHE A 143 6.45 -4.47 2.23
CA PHE A 143 6.63 -4.31 0.79
C PHE A 143 7.76 -3.31 0.50
N SER A 144 8.53 -3.60 -0.53
CA SER A 144 9.60 -2.72 -1.01
C SER A 144 9.03 -1.47 -1.67
N ASP A 145 9.56 -0.31 -1.31
CA ASP A 145 9.24 0.95 -1.99
C ASP A 145 9.96 1.10 -3.33
N SER A 146 11.05 0.37 -3.54
CA SER A 146 11.92 0.48 -4.73
C SER A 146 11.65 -0.57 -5.79
N GLN A 147 11.04 -1.69 -5.42
CA GLN A 147 10.84 -2.83 -6.29
C GLN A 147 9.38 -3.29 -6.24
N GLN A 148 8.72 -3.32 -7.39
CA GLN A 148 7.33 -3.81 -7.49
C GLN A 148 7.27 -5.29 -7.11
N GLY A 149 6.38 -5.63 -6.19
CA GLY A 149 6.24 -7.01 -5.69
C GLY A 149 7.43 -7.50 -4.86
N GLY A 150 8.43 -6.65 -4.59
CA GLY A 150 9.53 -7.00 -3.69
C GLY A 150 9.08 -6.97 -2.24
N ILE A 151 9.56 -7.91 -1.42
CA ILE A 151 9.35 -7.96 0.02
C ILE A 151 10.70 -7.78 0.70
N THR A 152 10.77 -6.93 1.70
CA THR A 152 11.99 -6.69 2.48
C THR A 152 11.75 -7.05 3.93
N ILE A 153 12.80 -7.53 4.59
CA ILE A 153 12.83 -7.86 6.01
C ILE A 153 13.61 -6.76 6.71
N ALA A 154 12.97 -6.06 7.64
CA ALA A 154 13.63 -5.16 8.56
C ALA A 154 13.84 -5.88 9.89
N TYR A 155 15.03 -5.80 10.50
CA TYR A 155 15.32 -6.49 11.77
C TYR A 155 16.28 -5.71 12.67
N VAL A 156 16.18 -5.97 13.97
CA VAL A 156 17.11 -5.45 14.99
C VAL A 156 18.35 -6.33 15.04
N THR A 157 19.54 -5.76 14.84
CA THR A 157 20.79 -6.54 14.88
C THR A 157 21.19 -6.91 16.31
N ASN A 158 21.97 -7.99 16.43
CA ASN A 158 22.61 -8.42 17.68
C ASN A 158 23.87 -7.59 18.03
N GLU A 159 24.13 -6.50 17.32
CA GLU A 159 25.26 -5.63 17.63
C GLU A 159 24.98 -4.79 18.88
N PRO A 160 26.03 -4.35 19.61
CA PRO A 160 25.85 -3.48 20.79
C PRO A 160 25.05 -2.20 20.48
N SER A 161 25.15 -1.71 19.24
CA SER A 161 24.43 -0.53 18.74
C SER A 161 22.94 -0.76 18.48
N ARG A 162 22.46 -2.02 18.45
CA ARG A 162 21.09 -2.42 18.11
C ARG A 162 20.53 -1.72 16.88
N ARG A 163 21.37 -1.58 15.85
CA ARG A 163 20.98 -0.91 14.59
C ARG A 163 19.89 -1.71 13.89
N ILE A 164 19.04 -1.02 13.13
CA ILE A 164 18.06 -1.67 12.27
C ILE A 164 18.69 -1.88 10.89
N GLN A 165 18.59 -3.11 10.38
CA GLN A 165 19.05 -3.48 9.03
C GLN A 165 17.86 -3.91 8.17
N HIS A 166 17.99 -3.71 6.86
CA HIS A 166 16.99 -4.09 5.87
C HIS A 166 17.63 -5.03 4.85
N ILE A 167 17.07 -6.21 4.67
CA ILE A 167 17.48 -7.17 3.65
C ILE A 167 16.85 -6.75 2.32
N ASN A 168 17.65 -6.70 1.25
CA ASN A 168 17.13 -6.32 -0.07
C ASN A 168 16.06 -7.31 -0.57
N PRO A 169 15.07 -6.84 -1.35
CA PRO A 169 13.99 -7.67 -1.88
C PRO A 169 14.41 -8.65 -2.97
#